data_AF-M5C5B0-F1
#
_entry.id   AF-M5C5B0-F1
#
_cell.length_a   1.000
_cell.length_b   1.000
_cell.length_c   1.000
_cell.angle_alpha   90.00
_cell.angle_beta   90.00
_cell.angle_gamma   90.00
#
_symmetry.space_group_name_H-M   'P 1'
#
loop_
_entity.id
_entity.type
_entity.pdbx_description
1 polymer ?
#
loop_
_entity_poly.entity_id
_entity_poly.type
_entity_poly.pdbx_seq_one_letter_code
_entity_poly.pdbx_strand_id
1 'polypeptide(L)'
;MPPKALPKPVVLASKEQSLFKELLSLYETRQYKKAIKTADTILKKAPTHGETICMKGLVLTNMHGKRDEGVELVRKGLALGLESHICWHVYGLVLKQEKNYAQALGAYSRALKYDVDNMNILRDAAQLQMQLPGLHLL
;
A
#
# COMPACT_ATOMS: atom_id res chain seq x y z
N MET A 1 4.71 -9.76 28.64
CA MET A 1 5.02 -8.41 28.12
C MET A 1 3.71 -7.76 27.70
N PRO A 2 3.43 -6.50 28.07
CA PRO A 2 2.25 -5.83 27.53
C PRO A 2 2.40 -5.72 26.00
N PRO A 3 1.32 -5.83 25.22
CA PRO A 3 1.38 -5.60 23.79
C PRO A 3 1.93 -4.19 23.55
N LYS A 4 3.00 -4.07 22.76
CA LYS A 4 3.49 -2.76 22.30
C LYS A 4 2.30 -2.02 21.69
N ALA A 5 1.92 -0.89 22.26
CA ALA A 5 0.86 -0.05 21.73
C ALA A 5 1.14 0.22 20.25
N LEU A 6 0.13 0.05 19.40
CA LEU A 6 0.27 0.31 17.98
C LEU A 6 0.69 1.77 17.78
N PRO A 7 1.62 2.07 16.86
CA PRO A 7 2.00 3.43 16.56
C PRO A 7 0.75 4.19 16.09
N LYS A 8 0.50 5.36 16.70
CA LYS A 8 -0.63 6.21 16.30
C LYS A 8 -0.47 6.61 14.83
N PRO A 9 -1.56 6.57 14.03
CA PRO A 9 -1.51 7.03 12.64
C PRO A 9 -0.99 8.47 12.55
N VAL A 10 0.04 8.67 11.71
CA VAL A 10 0.61 10.00 11.49
C VAL A 10 -0.29 10.75 10.51
N VAL A 11 -0.81 11.91 10.92
CA VAL A 11 -1.60 12.77 10.04
C VAL A 11 -0.67 13.74 9.32
N LEU A 12 -0.69 13.74 8.00
CA LEU A 12 0.08 14.68 7.18
C LEU A 12 -0.50 16.09 7.27
N ALA A 13 0.35 17.12 7.24
CA ALA A 13 -0.10 18.50 7.04
C ALA A 13 -0.56 18.73 5.59
N SER A 14 -1.34 19.79 5.36
CA SER A 14 -2.01 20.06 4.06
C SER A 14 -1.05 20.02 2.85
N LYS A 15 0.18 20.51 3.02
CA LYS A 15 1.21 20.46 1.98
C LYS A 15 1.62 19.02 1.64
N GLU A 16 1.93 18.21 2.65
CA GLU A 16 2.31 16.81 2.47
C GLU A 16 1.15 15.94 1.97
N GLN A 17 -0.10 16.27 2.32
CA GLN A 17 -1.28 15.63 1.73
C GLN A 17 -1.37 15.88 0.23
N SER A 18 -1.08 17.10 -0.23
CA SER A 18 -1.03 17.43 -1.67
C SER A 18 0.07 16.67 -2.38
N LEU A 19 1.26 16.59 -1.76
CA LEU A 19 2.36 15.76 -2.27
C LEU A 19 2.02 14.27 -2.29
N PHE A 20 1.22 13.80 -1.33
CA PHE A 20 0.79 12.40 -1.31
C PHE A 20 -0.16 12.09 -2.47
N LYS A 21 -1.11 12.98 -2.78
CA LYS A 21 -1.95 12.86 -3.99
C LYS A 21 -1.11 12.88 -5.27
N GLU A 22 -0.10 13.75 -5.34
CA GLU A 22 0.85 13.78 -6.45
C GLU A 22 1.62 12.45 -6.56
N LEU A 23 2.07 11.87 -5.44
CA LEU A 23 2.74 10.57 -5.39
C LEU A 23 1.86 9.46 -6.00
N LEU A 24 0.57 9.41 -5.66
CA LEU A 24 -0.38 8.45 -6.24
C LEU A 24 -0.47 8.62 -7.77
N SER A 25 -0.66 9.86 -8.24
CA SER A 25 -0.75 10.16 -9.68
C SER A 25 0.56 9.83 -10.44
N LEU A 26 1.71 10.11 -9.84
CA LEU A 26 3.01 9.76 -10.42
C LEU A 26 3.21 8.25 -10.53
N TYR A 27 2.69 7.48 -9.57
CA TYR A 27 2.68 6.02 -9.64
C TYR A 27 1.79 5.52 -10.77
N GLU A 28 0.55 6.01 -10.87
CA GLU A 28 -0.41 5.64 -11.92
C GLU A 28 0.12 5.95 -13.34
N THR A 29 0.80 7.08 -13.49
CA THR A 29 1.46 7.49 -14.75
C THR A 29 2.86 6.89 -14.94
N ARG A 30 3.26 5.94 -14.09
CA ARG A 30 4.54 5.20 -14.13
C ARG A 30 5.80 6.09 -14.08
N GLN A 31 5.69 7.30 -13.54
CA GLN A 31 6.81 8.23 -13.34
C GLN A 31 7.61 7.89 -12.07
N TYR A 32 8.14 6.68 -11.97
CA TYR A 32 8.69 6.10 -10.73
C TYR A 32 9.82 6.94 -10.10
N LYS A 33 10.75 7.48 -10.89
CA LYS A 33 11.85 8.31 -10.35
C LYS A 33 11.34 9.58 -9.65
N LYS A 34 10.28 10.21 -10.18
CA LYS A 34 9.66 11.38 -9.55
C LYS A 34 8.87 10.96 -8.32
N ALA A 35 8.10 9.87 -8.42
CA ALA A 35 7.35 9.31 -7.29
C ALA A 35 8.26 9.06 -6.06
N ILE A 36 9.43 8.44 -6.25
CA ILE A 36 10.39 8.25 -5.15
C ILE A 36 10.83 9.58 -4.52
N LYS A 37 11.16 10.59 -5.33
CA LYS A 37 11.56 11.92 -4.82
C LYS A 37 10.44 12.60 -4.03
N THR A 38 9.20 12.50 -4.52
CA THR A 38 8.01 13.03 -3.85
C THR A 38 7.77 12.31 -2.52
N ALA A 39 7.85 10.97 -2.51
CA ALA A 39 7.76 10.18 -1.29
C ALA A 39 8.86 10.55 -0.27
N ASP A 40 10.11 10.68 -0.71
CA ASP A 40 11.22 11.09 0.16
C ASP A 40 11.00 12.48 0.76
N THR A 41 10.37 13.40 0.01
CA THR A 41 10.05 14.75 0.49
C THR A 41 9.03 14.70 1.62
N ILE A 42 7.99 13.89 1.49
CA ILE A 42 7.00 13.66 2.56
C ILE A 42 7.67 13.01 3.77
N LEU A 43 8.48 11.97 3.56
CA LEU A 43 9.12 11.21 4.65
C LEU A 43 10.18 12.01 5.40
N LYS A 44 10.76 13.08 4.83
CA LYS A 44 11.60 14.02 5.57
C LYS A 44 10.83 14.75 6.67
N LYS A 45 9.52 14.96 6.49
CA LYS A 45 8.64 15.66 7.45
C LYS A 45 7.86 14.69 8.32
N ALA A 46 7.47 13.55 7.75
CA ALA A 46 6.72 12.49 8.44
C ALA A 46 7.41 11.12 8.25
N PRO A 47 8.54 10.86 8.95
CA PRO A 47 9.38 9.67 8.70
C PRO A 47 8.70 8.32 8.96
N THR A 48 7.62 8.32 9.72
CA THR A 48 6.85 7.14 10.12
C THR A 48 5.47 7.09 9.48
N HIS A 49 5.22 7.90 8.44
CA HIS A 49 3.93 7.87 7.73
C HIS A 49 3.78 6.58 6.90
N GLY A 50 3.00 5.63 7.43
CA GLY A 50 2.87 4.28 6.88
C GLY A 50 2.46 4.25 5.41
N GLU A 51 1.48 5.06 5.00
CA GLU A 51 0.96 5.06 3.63
C GLU A 51 2.02 5.51 2.62
N THR A 52 2.80 6.53 2.94
CA THR A 52 3.90 6.98 2.06
C THR A 52 5.01 5.95 1.98
N ILE A 53 5.34 5.28 3.09
CA ILE A 53 6.32 4.20 3.09
C ILE A 53 5.81 3.05 2.21
N CYS A 54 4.55 2.62 2.35
CA CYS A 54 3.93 1.62 1.48
C CYS A 54 3.98 2.03 0.01
N MET A 55 3.55 3.25 -0.33
CA MET A 55 3.56 3.74 -1.71
C MET A 55 4.96 3.80 -2.30
N LYS A 56 5.96 4.24 -1.54
CA LYS A 56 7.36 4.20 -1.97
C LYS A 56 7.80 2.76 -2.25
N GLY A 57 7.39 1.82 -1.42
CA GLY A 57 7.72 0.40 -1.57
C GLY A 57 7.11 -0.18 -2.83
N LEU A 58 5.82 0.11 -3.09
CA LEU A 58 5.13 -0.28 -4.32
C LEU A 58 5.77 0.29 -5.58
N VAL A 59 6.26 1.54 -5.53
CA VAL A 59 7.02 2.13 -6.64
C VAL A 59 8.30 1.32 -6.88
N LEU A 60 9.04 0.96 -5.83
CA LEU A 60 10.27 0.17 -5.93
C LEU A 60 10.01 -1.25 -6.45
N THR A 61 8.90 -1.90 -6.08
CA THR A 61 8.59 -3.25 -6.61
C THR A 61 8.37 -3.28 -8.12
N ASN A 62 7.98 -2.14 -8.70
CA ASN A 62 7.81 -1.96 -10.14
C ASN A 62 9.06 -1.44 -10.86
N MET A 63 10.18 -1.25 -10.14
CA MET A 63 11.48 -0.88 -10.73
C MET A 63 12.39 -2.10 -10.88
N HIS A 64 13.14 -2.15 -11.97
CA HIS A 64 14.08 -3.24 -12.24
C HIS A 64 15.15 -3.36 -11.15
N GLY A 65 15.32 -4.56 -10.59
CA GLY A 65 16.33 -4.88 -9.58
C GLY A 65 16.06 -4.33 -8.17
N LYS A 66 14.87 -3.76 -7.91
CA LYS A 66 14.52 -3.17 -6.59
C LYS A 66 13.35 -3.85 -5.89
N ARG A 67 12.99 -5.04 -6.37
CA ARG A 67 11.79 -5.75 -5.91
C ARG A 67 11.82 -6.03 -4.41
N ASP A 68 12.88 -6.66 -3.94
CA ASP A 68 12.99 -7.10 -2.54
C ASP A 68 13.02 -5.91 -1.57
N GLU A 69 13.75 -4.84 -1.94
CA GLU A 69 13.75 -3.57 -1.19
C GLU A 69 12.33 -3.01 -1.07
N GLY A 70 11.56 -3.02 -2.16
CA GLY A 70 10.19 -2.56 -2.18
C GLY A 70 9.27 -3.38 -1.28
N VAL A 71 9.38 -4.71 -1.30
CA VAL A 71 8.58 -5.62 -0.46
C VAL A 71 8.83 -5.36 1.02
N GLU A 72 10.10 -5.26 1.42
CA GLU A 72 10.47 -4.96 2.82
C GLU A 72 9.95 -3.59 3.26
N LEU A 73 10.00 -2.60 2.37
CA LEU A 73 9.48 -1.27 2.65
C LEU A 73 7.95 -1.30 2.83
N VAL A 74 7.21 -2.04 2.01
CA VAL A 74 5.76 -2.21 2.16
C VAL A 74 5.42 -2.88 3.50
N ARG A 75 6.13 -3.93 3.90
CA ARG A 75 5.92 -4.58 5.20
C ARG A 75 6.14 -3.62 6.36
N LYS A 76 7.19 -2.79 6.28
CA LYS A 76 7.47 -1.76 7.28
C LYS A 76 6.38 -0.69 7.32
N GLY A 77 5.91 -0.21 6.16
CA GLY A 77 4.84 0.78 6.07
C GLY A 77 3.52 0.26 6.63
N LEU A 78 3.18 -1.00 6.34
CA LEU A 78 1.99 -1.66 6.86
C LEU A 78 2.01 -1.75 8.39
N ALA A 79 3.14 -2.11 9.00
CA ALA A 79 3.30 -2.16 10.45
C ALA A 79 3.08 -0.78 11.13
N LEU A 80 3.27 0.31 10.39
CA LEU A 80 3.04 1.69 10.85
C LEU A 80 1.62 2.21 10.54
N GLY A 81 0.84 1.48 9.76
CA GLY A 81 -0.48 1.89 9.28
C GLY A 81 -1.46 0.73 9.17
N LEU A 82 -1.61 -0.05 10.25
CA LEU A 82 -2.48 -1.24 10.27
C LEU A 82 -3.97 -0.92 10.12
N GLU A 83 -4.37 0.33 10.34
CA GLU A 83 -5.74 0.81 10.16
C GLU A 83 -5.95 1.55 8.84
N SER A 84 -4.94 1.59 7.96
CA SER A 84 -5.04 2.26 6.66
C SER A 84 -5.44 1.27 5.55
N HIS A 85 -6.55 1.56 4.88
CA HIS A 85 -6.95 0.84 3.67
C HIS A 85 -5.87 0.92 2.59
N ILE A 86 -5.15 2.05 2.46
CA ILE A 86 -4.07 2.23 1.48
C ILE A 86 -2.93 1.25 1.75
N CYS A 87 -2.49 1.13 3.01
CA CYS A 87 -1.43 0.18 3.37
C CYS A 87 -1.79 -1.26 3.03
N TRP A 88 -3.02 -1.68 3.36
CA TRP A 88 -3.51 -3.03 3.06
C TRP A 88 -3.70 -3.26 1.56
N HIS A 89 -4.19 -2.27 0.81
CA HIS A 89 -4.33 -2.36 -0.65
C HIS A 89 -2.97 -2.51 -1.32
N VAL A 90 -2.00 -1.68 -0.95
CA VAL A 90 -0.62 -1.77 -1.44
C VAL A 90 0.01 -3.14 -1.15
N TYR A 91 -0.17 -3.65 0.08
CA TYR A 91 0.32 -4.98 0.44
C TYR A 91 -0.33 -6.07 -0.41
N GLY A 92 -1.64 -5.98 -0.66
CA GLY A 92 -2.35 -6.89 -1.57
C GLY A 92 -1.85 -6.84 -3.01
N LEU A 93 -1.54 -5.65 -3.53
CA LEU A 93 -0.94 -5.49 -4.87
C LEU A 93 0.42 -6.17 -4.98
N VAL A 94 1.28 -6.02 -3.97
CA VAL A 94 2.60 -6.68 -3.94
C VAL A 94 2.45 -8.20 -3.89
N LEU A 95 1.57 -8.73 -3.04
CA LEU A 95 1.27 -10.17 -2.98
C LEU A 95 0.68 -10.70 -4.30
N LYS A 96 -0.16 -9.91 -4.97
CA LYS A 96 -0.69 -10.24 -6.31
C LYS A 96 0.45 -10.40 -7.32
N GLN A 97 1.45 -9.52 -7.29
CA GLN A 97 2.63 -9.64 -8.17
C GLN A 97 3.47 -10.88 -7.86
N GLU A 98 3.49 -11.35 -6.61
CA GLU A 98 4.14 -12.60 -6.20
C GLU A 98 3.30 -13.85 -6.51
N LYS A 99 2.14 -13.70 -7.14
CA LYS A 99 1.16 -14.77 -7.39
C LYS A 99 0.61 -15.41 -6.11
N ASN A 100 0.75 -14.73 -4.97
CA ASN A 100 0.20 -15.16 -3.69
C ASN A 100 -1.26 -14.66 -3.55
N TYR A 101 -2.12 -15.18 -4.42
CA TYR A 101 -3.46 -14.67 -4.62
C TYR A 101 -4.37 -14.81 -3.39
N ALA A 102 -4.25 -15.89 -2.62
CA ALA A 102 -5.03 -16.08 -1.40
C ALA A 102 -4.72 -15.02 -0.33
N GLN A 103 -3.43 -14.72 -0.11
CA GLN A 103 -3.04 -13.67 0.85
C GLN A 103 -3.37 -12.27 0.32
N ALA A 104 -3.25 -12.05 -1.00
CA ALA A 104 -3.65 -10.79 -1.62
C ALA A 104 -5.15 -10.50 -1.42
N LEU A 105 -6.02 -11.50 -1.59
CA LEU A 105 -7.45 -11.37 -1.32
C LEU A 105 -7.72 -11.06 0.16
N GLY A 106 -7.01 -11.74 1.07
CA GLY A 106 -7.09 -11.44 2.51
C GLY A 106 -6.64 -10.00 2.85
N ALA A 107 -5.66 -9.46 2.13
CA ALA A 107 -5.23 -8.07 2.28
C ALA A 107 -6.29 -7.09 1.75
N TYR A 108 -6.87 -7.35 0.58
CA TYR A 108 -7.98 -6.52 0.05
C TYR A 108 -9.21 -6.55 0.95
N SER A 109 -9.58 -7.71 1.50
CA SER A 109 -10.67 -7.82 2.48
C SER A 109 -10.39 -6.96 3.71
N ARG A 110 -9.16 -6.96 4.24
CA ARG A 110 -8.78 -6.05 5.34
C ARG A 110 -8.85 -4.59 4.95
N ALA A 111 -8.43 -4.22 3.73
CA ALA A 111 -8.51 -2.85 3.26
C ALA A 111 -9.97 -2.37 3.16
N LEU A 112 -10.86 -3.20 2.62
CA LEU A 112 -12.30 -2.91 2.48
C LEU A 112 -13.02 -2.79 3.83
N LYS A 113 -12.48 -3.35 4.93
CA LYS A 113 -13.03 -3.09 6.27
C LYS A 113 -12.90 -1.64 6.72
N TYR A 114 -11.89 -0.92 6.20
CA TYR A 114 -11.64 0.48 6.53
C TYR A 114 -12.19 1.45 5.47
N ASP A 115 -12.37 0.99 4.23
CA ASP A 115 -12.99 1.76 3.15
C ASP A 115 -13.83 0.83 2.25
N VAL A 116 -15.09 0.64 2.64
CA VAL A 116 -16.01 -0.37 2.07
C VAL A 116 -16.36 -0.08 0.61
N ASP A 117 -16.42 1.20 0.25
CA ASP A 117 -16.87 1.65 -1.08
C ASP A 117 -15.70 1.93 -2.04
N ASN A 118 -14.48 1.49 -1.68
CA ASN A 118 -13.31 1.72 -2.51
C ASN A 118 -13.34 0.90 -3.81
N MET A 119 -13.81 1.53 -4.88
CA MET A 119 -13.97 0.90 -6.19
C MET A 119 -12.68 0.33 -6.78
N ASN A 120 -11.51 0.89 -6.44
CA ASN A 120 -10.23 0.36 -6.92
C ASN A 120 -9.94 -1.00 -6.26
N ILE A 121 -10.12 -1.09 -4.95
CA ILE A 121 -9.89 -2.33 -4.18
C ILE A 121 -10.92 -3.38 -4.57
N LEU A 122 -12.20 -3.00 -4.73
CA LEU A 122 -13.26 -3.90 -5.19
C LEU A 122 -12.94 -4.48 -6.57
N ARG A 123 -12.50 -3.64 -7.51
CA ARG A 123 -12.08 -4.10 -8.86
C ARG A 123 -10.91 -5.06 -8.79
N ASP A 124 -9.88 -4.74 -8.00
CA ASP A 124 -8.71 -5.61 -7.82
C ASP A 124 -9.09 -6.95 -7.19
N ALA A 125 -9.97 -6.95 -6.18
CA ALA A 125 -10.46 -8.16 -5.53
C ALA A 125 -11.29 -9.02 -6.49
N ALA A 126 -12.22 -8.42 -7.24
CA ALA A 126 -13.03 -9.12 -8.23
C ALA A 126 -12.17 -9.75 -9.34
N GLN A 127 -11.19 -9.01 -9.87
CA GLN A 127 -10.26 -9.53 -10.86
C GLN A 127 -9.48 -10.74 -10.32
N LEU A 128 -9.03 -10.64 -9.07
CA LEU A 128 -8.27 -11.70 -8.43
C LEU A 128 -9.12 -12.95 -8.17
N GLN A 129 -10.37 -12.76 -7.77
CA GLN A 129 -11.34 -13.83 -7.54
C GLN A 129 -11.62 -14.64 -8.82
N MET A 130 -11.67 -13.97 -9.98
CA MET A 130 -11.79 -14.66 -11.27
C MET A 130 -10.57 -15.54 -11.61
N GLN A 131 -9.38 -15.19 -11.13
CA GLN A 131 -8.17 -16.01 -11.33
C GLN A 131 -8.07 -17.20 -10.36
N LEU A 132 -8.90 -17.24 -9.33
CA LEU A 132 -9.03 -18.34 -8.37
C LEU A 132 -10.43 -18.97 -8.47
N PRO A 133 -10.73 -19.75 -9.53
CA PRO A 133 -11.98 -20.49 -9.64
C PRO A 133 -12.01 -21.59 -8.56
N GLY A 134 -12.49 -21.28 -7.37
CA GLY A 134 -12.58 -22.23 -6.26
C GLY A 134 -12.80 -21.61 -4.88
N LEU A 135 -12.48 -20.32 -4.68
CA LEU A 135 -12.73 -19.64 -3.41
C LEU A 135 -14.06 -18.88 -3.44
N HIS A 136 -15.16 -19.53 -3.80
CA HIS A 136 -16.48 -19.01 -3.43
C HIS A 136 -16.59 -19.15 -1.91
N LEU A 137 -16.78 -18.04 -1.19
CA LEU A 137 -17.54 -17.93 0.07
C LEU A 137 -17.27 -16.56 0.71
N LEU A 138 -18.26 -15.66 0.63
CA LEU A 138 -19.14 -15.21 1.72
C LEU A 138 -19.84 -13.92 1.31
#